data_AF-A0A015JZK6-F1
#
_entry.id   AF-A0A015JZK6-F1
#
_cell.length_a   1.000
_cell.length_b   1.000
_cell.length_c   1.000
_cell.angle_alpha   90.00
_cell.angle_beta   90.00
_cell.angle_gamma   90.00
#
_symmetry.space_group_name_H-M   'P 1'
#
loop_
_entity.id
_entity.type
_entity.pdbx_description
1 polymer ?
#
loop_
_entity_poly.entity_id
_entity_poly.type
_entity_poly.pdbx_seq_one_letter_code
_entity_poly.pdbx_strand_id
1 'polypeptide(L)'
;MGSFKSLSESSNDSVNCENTKVYQLQTERCNLIEVLLYLDSIDKLLQSWQNIIKKIACEAIPKKPGIQWLTTWSSHLELYLNNYQCSGVWYEEFLTVTKLHTSSTLRLVAYLLLQKVIEHTFRKKAIKKDQAADCNLIPENIIVLEPIEASKFSYIVGWVVYKLTKSDKQTKSHPQFKAICAHLEILNSEQVVYEQDVRSQITNVIPGQEFLEFMYKMESLILLLFEKHKELGPNTLQYIYNSLLGNLPLLQSFNILLDFADQQVLICKPATNERHELKDEVRNFLYERIISIYMRSRQKTWRSFNDLIPEKGTSSLRENLKTLRKDTQTISRKENKPTLIKKENIPQDPLLGLGQLQIWAKLDDAEEVFSKIFQVVELQWLLWAFGDNVKKKRKKILIPLIFDHLKKGTQFCEEALLKRCMFAL
;
A
#
# COMPACT_ATOMS: atom_id res chain seq x y z
N MET A 1 -22.52 8.82 -10.39
CA MET A 1 -21.82 9.08 -11.66
C MET A 1 -21.51 10.57 -11.71
N GLY A 2 -20.25 10.98 -11.86
CA GLY A 2 -19.88 12.39 -11.98
C GLY A 2 -19.94 12.82 -13.44
N SER A 3 -20.52 13.99 -13.71
CA SER A 3 -20.54 14.62 -15.04
C SER A 3 -19.13 14.97 -15.51
N PHE A 4 -18.77 14.60 -16.74
CA PHE A 4 -17.47 14.95 -17.32
C PHE A 4 -17.52 16.31 -18.01
N LYS A 5 -16.52 17.15 -17.71
CA LYS A 5 -16.21 18.37 -18.46
C LYS A 5 -15.32 18.02 -19.64
N SER A 6 -15.64 18.57 -20.82
CA SER A 6 -14.72 18.59 -21.96
C SER A 6 -13.39 19.22 -21.54
N LEU A 7 -12.28 18.56 -21.85
CA LEU A 7 -10.96 19.16 -21.73
C LEU A 7 -10.83 20.26 -22.78
N SER A 8 -10.41 21.45 -22.35
CA SER A 8 -10.23 22.63 -23.20
C SER A 8 -9.23 22.36 -24.32
N GLU A 9 -9.54 22.88 -25.52
CA GLU A 9 -8.63 22.86 -26.67
C GLU A 9 -7.26 23.43 -26.28
N SER A 10 -6.21 22.65 -26.51
CA SER A 10 -4.83 23.10 -26.31
C SER A 10 -4.28 23.67 -27.62
N SER A 11 -3.31 24.57 -27.55
CA SER A 11 -2.64 25.14 -28.73
C SER A 11 -1.65 24.18 -29.41
N ASN A 12 -1.62 22.89 -29.01
CA ASN A 12 -0.68 21.89 -29.51
C ASN A 12 -1.45 20.72 -30.14
N ASP A 13 -1.34 20.58 -31.46
CA ASP A 13 -2.09 19.60 -32.24
C ASP A 13 -1.80 18.15 -31.83
N SER A 14 -0.60 17.85 -31.33
CA SER A 14 -0.28 16.50 -30.83
C SER A 14 -1.07 16.16 -29.56
N VAL A 15 -1.21 17.13 -28.66
CA VAL A 15 -1.96 16.99 -27.40
C VAL A 15 -3.46 16.90 -27.70
N ASN A 16 -3.97 17.63 -28.69
CA ASN A 16 -5.36 17.52 -29.12
C ASN A 16 -5.67 16.14 -29.76
N CYS A 17 -4.73 15.59 -30.54
CA CYS A 17 -4.84 14.25 -31.11
C CYS A 17 -4.85 13.16 -30.03
N GLU A 18 -3.98 13.24 -29.03
CA GLU A 18 -3.97 12.32 -27.88
C GLU A 18 -5.24 12.44 -27.04
N ASN A 19 -5.70 13.67 -26.76
CA ASN A 19 -6.95 13.91 -26.03
C ASN A 19 -8.16 13.31 -26.75
N THR A 20 -8.20 13.41 -28.08
CA THR A 20 -9.27 12.81 -28.90
C THR A 20 -9.24 11.29 -28.82
N LYS A 21 -8.06 10.67 -28.88
CA LYS A 21 -7.90 9.21 -28.70
C LYS A 21 -8.34 8.75 -27.31
N VAL A 22 -7.96 9.48 -26.26
CA VAL A 22 -8.38 9.18 -24.88
C VAL A 22 -9.89 9.28 -24.73
N TYR A 23 -10.51 10.32 -25.31
CA TYR A 23 -11.96 10.50 -25.28
C TYR A 23 -12.69 9.35 -26.01
N GLN A 24 -12.19 8.93 -27.17
CA GLN A 24 -12.73 7.79 -27.92
C GLN A 24 -12.64 6.48 -27.12
N LEU A 25 -11.49 6.20 -26.50
CA LEU A 25 -11.31 5.00 -25.66
C LEU A 25 -12.22 5.02 -24.41
N GLN A 26 -12.43 6.20 -23.82
CA GLN A 26 -13.36 6.34 -22.69
C GLN A 26 -14.80 6.09 -23.11
N THR A 27 -15.20 6.61 -24.28
CA THR A 27 -16.54 6.41 -24.86
C THR A 27 -16.77 4.94 -25.20
N GLU A 28 -15.81 4.29 -25.86
CA GLU A 28 -15.85 2.86 -26.18
C GLU A 28 -15.98 2.03 -24.90
N ARG A 29 -15.19 2.33 -23.86
CA ARG A 29 -15.28 1.65 -22.56
C ARG A 29 -16.65 1.81 -21.91
N CYS A 30 -17.23 3.01 -21.94
CA CYS A 30 -18.57 3.26 -21.38
C CYS A 30 -19.64 2.45 -22.12
N ASN A 31 -19.63 2.48 -23.44
CA ASN A 31 -20.57 1.72 -24.27
C ASN A 31 -20.44 0.21 -24.02
N LEU A 32 -19.21 -0.31 -23.89
CA LEU A 32 -18.97 -1.72 -23.60
C LEU A 32 -19.50 -2.12 -22.22
N ILE A 33 -19.29 -1.29 -21.19
CA ILE A 33 -19.82 -1.56 -19.84
C ILE A 33 -21.34 -1.57 -19.87
N GLU A 34 -21.96 -0.62 -20.58
CA GLU A 34 -23.42 -0.56 -20.72
C GLU A 34 -23.98 -1.81 -21.41
N VAL A 35 -23.37 -2.25 -22.51
CA VAL A 35 -23.76 -3.49 -23.20
C VAL A 35 -23.62 -4.71 -22.28
N LEU A 36 -22.55 -4.79 -21.49
CA LEU A 36 -22.34 -5.91 -20.55
C LEU A 36 -23.34 -5.92 -19.39
N LEU A 37 -23.78 -4.76 -18.91
CA LEU A 37 -24.76 -4.65 -17.81
C LEU A 37 -26.13 -5.25 -18.17
N TYR A 38 -26.49 -5.25 -19.45
CA TYR A 38 -27.75 -5.80 -19.95
C TYR A 38 -27.62 -7.22 -20.51
N LEU A 39 -26.47 -7.86 -20.32
CA LEU A 39 -26.17 -9.16 -20.89
C LEU A 39 -26.36 -10.26 -19.83
N ASP A 40 -27.50 -10.95 -19.82
CA ASP A 40 -27.85 -11.96 -18.78
C ASP A 40 -26.80 -13.07 -18.61
N SER A 41 -26.05 -13.38 -19.66
CA SER A 41 -25.01 -14.40 -19.62
C SER A 41 -23.77 -13.95 -18.84
N ILE A 42 -23.59 -12.64 -18.59
CA ILE A 42 -22.47 -12.11 -17.81
C ILE A 42 -22.54 -12.52 -16.34
N ASP A 43 -23.73 -12.57 -15.73
CA ASP A 43 -23.88 -12.89 -14.32
C ASP A 43 -23.40 -14.33 -14.03
N LYS A 44 -23.76 -15.26 -14.93
CA LYS A 44 -23.30 -16.65 -14.86
C LYS A 44 -21.77 -16.74 -15.02
N LEU A 45 -21.18 -15.94 -15.91
CA LEU A 45 -19.74 -15.89 -16.09
C LEU A 45 -19.03 -15.36 -14.85
N LEU A 46 -19.52 -14.26 -14.25
CA LEU A 46 -18.93 -13.67 -13.04
C LEU A 46 -19.00 -14.66 -11.86
N GLN A 47 -20.10 -15.42 -11.73
CA GLN A 47 -20.23 -16.49 -10.74
C GLN A 47 -19.27 -17.65 -11.03
N SER A 48 -19.11 -18.05 -12.30
CA SER A 48 -18.15 -19.06 -12.71
C SER A 48 -16.72 -18.67 -12.32
N TRP A 49 -16.29 -17.46 -12.67
CA TRP A 49 -14.98 -16.94 -12.28
C TRP A 49 -14.79 -16.91 -10.77
N GLN A 50 -15.80 -16.47 -10.01
CA GLN A 50 -15.74 -16.51 -8.55
C GLN A 50 -15.53 -17.93 -8.02
N ASN A 51 -16.19 -18.93 -8.59
CA ASN A 51 -16.02 -20.33 -8.19
C ASN A 51 -14.63 -20.88 -8.55
N ILE A 52 -14.11 -20.53 -9.72
CA ILE A 52 -12.74 -20.88 -10.14
C ILE A 52 -11.71 -20.26 -9.19
N ILE A 53 -11.87 -18.97 -8.85
CA ILE A 53 -10.98 -18.26 -7.91
C ILE A 53 -11.02 -18.91 -6.53
N LYS A 54 -12.21 -19.32 -6.04
CA LYS A 54 -12.32 -20.07 -4.76
C LYS A 54 -11.60 -21.42 -4.83
N LYS A 55 -11.76 -22.15 -5.94
CA LYS A 55 -11.09 -23.44 -6.15
C LYS A 55 -9.57 -23.28 -6.16
N ILE A 56 -9.05 -22.28 -6.89
CA ILE A 56 -7.63 -21.90 -6.88
C ILE A 56 -7.16 -21.63 -5.45
N ALA A 57 -7.94 -20.89 -4.66
CA ALA A 57 -7.60 -20.60 -3.26
C ALA A 57 -7.52 -21.84 -2.37
N CYS A 58 -8.40 -22.83 -2.59
CA CYS A 58 -8.35 -24.11 -1.90
C CYS A 58 -7.16 -24.98 -2.36
N GLU A 59 -6.86 -25.01 -3.65
CA GLU A 59 -5.75 -25.79 -4.23
C GLU A 59 -4.38 -25.23 -3.85
N ALA A 60 -4.31 -23.93 -3.55
CA ALA A 60 -3.12 -23.28 -3.03
C ALA A 60 -2.68 -23.80 -1.65
N ILE A 61 -3.58 -24.44 -0.89
CA ILE A 61 -3.32 -24.82 0.50
C ILE A 61 -2.28 -25.96 0.55
N PRO A 62 -1.15 -25.77 1.27
CA PRO A 62 -0.13 -26.81 1.37
C PRO A 62 -0.66 -28.04 2.12
N LYS A 63 -0.30 -29.24 1.63
CA LYS A 63 -0.75 -30.54 2.17
C LYS A 63 -0.28 -30.83 3.60
N LYS A 64 0.81 -30.18 4.06
CA LYS A 64 1.34 -30.31 5.43
C LYS A 64 1.39 -28.92 6.07
N PRO A 65 0.54 -28.63 7.07
CA PRO A 65 0.61 -27.37 7.78
C PRO A 65 1.79 -27.36 8.76
N GLY A 66 2.86 -26.66 8.39
CA GLY A 66 3.97 -26.31 9.29
C GLY A 66 3.91 -24.83 9.69
N ILE A 67 4.86 -24.35 10.49
CA ILE A 67 4.92 -22.94 10.97
C ILE A 67 4.87 -21.91 9.82
N GLN A 68 5.29 -22.29 8.61
CA GLN A 68 5.32 -21.45 7.40
C GLN A 68 4.17 -21.70 6.41
N TRP A 69 3.18 -22.52 6.76
CA TRP A 69 2.12 -22.94 5.82
C TRP A 69 1.38 -21.78 5.17
N LEU A 70 1.27 -20.67 5.89
CA LEU A 70 0.57 -19.48 5.47
C LEU A 70 1.35 -18.72 4.38
N THR A 71 2.65 -18.51 4.58
CA THR A 71 3.57 -17.95 3.58
C THR A 71 3.62 -18.82 2.32
N THR A 72 3.62 -20.15 2.50
CA THR A 72 3.55 -21.10 1.39
C THR A 72 2.22 -21.00 0.65
N TRP A 73 1.10 -20.90 1.37
CA TRP A 73 -0.23 -20.73 0.78
C TRP A 73 -0.35 -19.44 -0.01
N SER A 74 0.11 -18.31 0.53
CA SER A 74 0.02 -17.01 -0.13
C SER A 74 0.90 -16.93 -1.37
N SER A 75 2.12 -17.47 -1.30
CA SER A 75 2.99 -17.60 -2.47
C SER A 75 2.36 -18.49 -3.54
N HIS A 76 1.77 -19.62 -3.15
CA HIS A 76 1.04 -20.49 -4.07
C HIS A 76 -0.21 -19.82 -4.63
N LEU A 77 -0.97 -19.09 -3.82
CA LEU A 77 -2.18 -18.39 -4.22
C LEU A 77 -1.86 -17.29 -5.23
N GLU A 78 -0.84 -16.48 -4.94
CA GLU A 78 -0.34 -15.46 -5.87
C GLU A 78 0.13 -16.10 -7.17
N LEU A 79 0.91 -17.18 -7.10
CA LEU A 79 1.35 -17.93 -8.26
C LEU A 79 0.17 -18.47 -9.08
N TYR A 80 -0.82 -19.09 -8.45
CA TYR A 80 -1.97 -19.68 -9.14
C TYR A 80 -2.92 -18.62 -9.70
N LEU A 81 -3.14 -17.51 -9.00
CA LEU A 81 -3.93 -16.38 -9.50
C LEU A 81 -3.23 -15.69 -10.66
N ASN A 82 -1.91 -15.48 -10.58
CA ASN A 82 -1.13 -14.92 -11.67
C ASN A 82 -1.14 -15.87 -12.88
N ASN A 83 -0.98 -17.17 -12.67
CA ASN A 83 -1.10 -18.17 -13.73
C ASN A 83 -2.49 -18.14 -14.38
N TYR A 84 -3.55 -18.05 -13.59
CA TYR A 84 -4.91 -17.93 -14.10
C TYR A 84 -5.09 -16.64 -14.92
N GLN A 85 -4.65 -15.50 -14.40
CA GLN A 85 -4.71 -14.21 -15.11
C GLN A 85 -3.88 -14.22 -16.41
N CYS A 86 -2.70 -14.84 -16.40
CA CYS A 86 -1.83 -14.96 -17.56
C CYS A 86 -2.29 -16.02 -18.58
N SER A 87 -3.09 -17.01 -18.15
CA SER A 87 -3.54 -18.10 -19.02
C SER A 87 -4.43 -17.65 -20.18
N GLY A 88 -5.10 -16.50 -20.04
CA GLY A 88 -6.06 -16.00 -21.03
C GLY A 88 -7.37 -16.80 -21.11
N VAL A 89 -7.50 -17.92 -20.39
CA VAL A 89 -8.70 -18.79 -20.40
C VAL A 89 -9.95 -18.01 -20.00
N TRP A 90 -9.84 -17.16 -18.97
CA TRP A 90 -10.93 -16.26 -18.56
C TRP A 90 -11.37 -15.34 -19.69
N TYR A 91 -10.46 -14.89 -20.56
CA TYR A 91 -10.81 -13.99 -21.66
C TYR A 91 -11.50 -14.73 -22.81
N GLU A 92 -11.10 -15.96 -23.09
CA GLU A 92 -11.80 -16.83 -24.06
C GLU A 92 -13.22 -17.17 -23.60
N GLU A 93 -13.40 -17.47 -22.31
CA GLU A 93 -14.72 -17.66 -21.71
C GLU A 93 -15.58 -16.39 -21.83
N PHE A 94 -14.97 -15.23 -21.56
CA PHE A 94 -15.62 -13.93 -21.71
C PHE A 94 -16.07 -13.67 -23.15
N LEU A 95 -15.22 -13.90 -24.14
CA LEU A 95 -15.56 -13.73 -25.55
C LEU A 95 -16.67 -14.68 -25.99
N THR A 96 -16.63 -15.93 -25.53
CA THR A 96 -17.65 -16.94 -25.83
C THR A 96 -19.02 -16.54 -25.29
N VAL A 97 -19.05 -16.01 -24.06
CA VAL A 97 -20.28 -15.60 -23.37
C VAL A 97 -20.85 -14.29 -23.94
N THR A 98 -19.98 -13.34 -24.28
CA THR A 98 -20.40 -11.99 -24.70
C THR A 98 -20.64 -11.88 -26.19
N LYS A 99 -19.98 -12.73 -27.01
CA LYS A 99 -20.02 -12.70 -28.48
C LYS A 99 -19.66 -11.31 -29.07
N LEU A 100 -18.91 -10.50 -28.33
CA LEU A 100 -18.50 -9.17 -28.75
C LEU A 100 -17.24 -9.25 -29.63
N HIS A 101 -17.09 -8.27 -30.53
CA HIS A 101 -15.89 -8.16 -31.35
C HIS A 101 -14.66 -7.82 -30.51
N THR A 102 -13.56 -8.51 -30.76
CA THR A 102 -12.30 -8.32 -30.04
C THR A 102 -11.74 -6.92 -30.25
N SER A 103 -11.57 -6.16 -29.17
CA SER A 103 -10.80 -4.92 -29.14
C SER A 103 -9.88 -4.88 -27.92
N SER A 104 -8.85 -4.04 -27.96
CA SER A 104 -7.97 -3.82 -26.80
C SER A 104 -8.74 -3.25 -25.60
N THR A 105 -9.73 -2.40 -25.86
CA THR A 105 -10.66 -1.85 -24.87
C THR A 105 -11.52 -2.94 -24.24
N LEU A 106 -12.04 -3.90 -25.04
CA LEU A 106 -12.83 -5.02 -24.54
C LEU A 106 -12.02 -5.93 -23.60
N ARG A 107 -10.78 -6.25 -23.99
CA ARG A 107 -9.87 -7.05 -23.14
C ARG A 107 -9.57 -6.35 -21.82
N LEU A 108 -9.38 -5.03 -21.85
CA LEU A 108 -9.19 -4.23 -20.64
C LEU A 108 -10.44 -4.24 -19.75
N VAL A 109 -11.63 -4.11 -20.31
CA VAL A 109 -12.89 -4.18 -19.55
C VAL A 109 -13.07 -5.55 -18.90
N ALA A 110 -12.83 -6.64 -19.65
CA ALA A 110 -12.90 -8.01 -19.13
C ALA A 110 -11.89 -8.23 -18.00
N TYR A 111 -10.66 -7.74 -18.15
CA TYR A 111 -9.64 -7.80 -17.10
C TYR A 111 -10.08 -7.03 -15.83
N LEU A 112 -10.63 -5.82 -15.98
CA LEU A 112 -11.13 -5.03 -14.86
C LEU A 112 -12.29 -5.72 -14.13
N LEU A 113 -13.18 -6.39 -14.86
CA LEU A 113 -14.24 -7.21 -14.28
C LEU A 113 -13.67 -8.39 -13.50
N LEU A 114 -12.69 -9.11 -14.07
CA LEU A 114 -12.02 -10.21 -13.37
C LEU A 114 -11.36 -9.72 -12.07
N GLN A 115 -10.66 -8.58 -12.10
CA GLN A 115 -10.10 -7.96 -10.90
C GLN A 115 -11.18 -7.64 -9.85
N LYS A 116 -12.34 -7.16 -10.30
CA LYS A 116 -13.49 -6.91 -9.39
C LYS A 116 -14.09 -8.19 -8.83
N VAL A 117 -14.09 -9.29 -9.58
CA VAL A 117 -14.53 -10.60 -9.07
C VAL A 117 -13.54 -11.14 -8.04
N ILE A 118 -12.23 -11.03 -8.28
CA ILE A 118 -11.20 -11.37 -7.30
C ILE A 118 -11.39 -10.54 -6.03
N GLU A 119 -11.47 -9.21 -6.18
CA GLU A 119 -11.74 -8.29 -5.07
C GLU A 119 -13.01 -8.70 -4.33
N HIS A 120 -14.13 -8.90 -5.02
CA HIS A 120 -15.42 -9.25 -4.41
C HIS A 120 -15.40 -10.63 -3.72
N THR A 121 -14.63 -11.58 -4.24
CA THR A 121 -14.49 -12.92 -3.66
C THR A 121 -13.79 -12.87 -2.30
N PHE A 122 -12.84 -11.95 -2.13
CA PHE A 122 -12.09 -11.75 -0.88
C PHE A 122 -12.54 -10.52 -0.08
N ARG A 123 -13.49 -9.72 -0.60
CA ARG A 123 -14.00 -8.52 0.05
C ARG A 123 -14.78 -8.89 1.30
N LYS A 124 -14.44 -8.25 2.42
CA LYS A 124 -15.25 -8.25 3.65
C LYS A 124 -16.67 -7.82 3.31
N LYS A 125 -17.62 -8.75 3.28
CA LYS A 125 -19.05 -8.40 3.21
C LYS A 125 -19.42 -7.68 4.52
N ALA A 126 -20.19 -6.60 4.42
CA ALA A 126 -20.98 -6.16 5.56
C ALA A 126 -22.06 -7.23 5.76
N ILE A 127 -21.96 -8.01 6.83
CA ILE A 127 -22.86 -9.13 7.10
C ILE A 127 -23.70 -8.82 8.34
N LYS A 128 -24.97 -9.18 8.21
CA LYS A 128 -26.04 -9.27 9.23
C LYS A 128 -25.53 -9.76 10.59
N LYS A 129 -26.22 -9.37 11.67
CA LYS A 129 -25.97 -9.76 13.07
C LYS A 129 -25.86 -11.28 13.31
N ASP A 130 -26.25 -12.10 12.33
CA ASP A 130 -26.24 -13.58 12.38
C ASP A 130 -24.83 -14.22 12.31
N GLN A 131 -23.75 -13.43 12.38
CA GLN A 131 -22.35 -13.91 12.45
C GLN A 131 -21.63 -13.39 13.70
N ALA A 132 -22.32 -13.32 14.83
CA ALA A 132 -21.70 -13.11 16.14
C ALA A 132 -21.82 -14.39 16.97
N ALA A 133 -20.86 -14.60 17.88
CA ALA A 133 -20.97 -15.62 18.91
C ALA A 133 -22.15 -15.31 19.84
N ASP A 134 -22.44 -16.26 20.74
CA ASP A 134 -23.34 -15.98 21.86
C ASP A 134 -22.91 -14.70 22.60
N CYS A 135 -23.84 -13.77 22.75
CA CYS A 135 -23.66 -12.52 23.47
C CYS A 135 -23.31 -12.73 24.95
N ASN A 136 -23.57 -13.91 25.51
CA ASN A 136 -23.25 -14.29 26.89
C ASN A 136 -21.99 -15.16 27.01
N LEU A 137 -21.19 -15.29 25.95
CA LEU A 137 -19.96 -16.09 25.98
C LEU A 137 -18.97 -15.53 27.01
N ILE A 138 -18.49 -16.38 27.92
CA ILE A 138 -17.49 -16.04 28.93
C ILE A 138 -16.33 -17.04 28.80
N PRO A 139 -15.07 -16.59 28.76
CA PRO A 139 -13.92 -17.49 28.82
C PRO A 139 -13.87 -18.23 30.16
N GLU A 140 -13.65 -19.54 30.14
CA GLU A 140 -13.52 -20.34 31.36
C GLU A 140 -12.35 -19.88 32.24
N ASN A 141 -11.25 -19.46 31.59
CA ASN A 141 -10.07 -18.95 32.26
C ASN A 141 -9.61 -17.64 31.62
N ILE A 142 -9.15 -16.70 32.44
CA ILE A 142 -8.44 -15.52 31.98
C ILE A 142 -7.01 -15.94 31.64
N ILE A 143 -6.50 -15.46 30.52
CA ILE A 143 -5.12 -15.74 30.12
C ILE A 143 -4.12 -15.26 31.16
N VAL A 144 -3.12 -16.09 31.41
CA VAL A 144 -1.93 -15.75 32.18
C VAL A 144 -0.76 -15.73 31.20
N LEU A 145 -0.18 -14.55 31.00
CA LEU A 145 0.97 -14.38 30.11
C LEU A 145 2.27 -14.49 30.88
N GLU A 146 3.27 -15.11 30.26
CA GLU A 146 4.65 -15.08 30.75
C GLU A 146 5.14 -13.63 30.87
N PRO A 147 6.08 -13.29 31.79
CA PRO A 147 6.47 -11.91 32.08
C PRO A 147 6.85 -11.07 30.85
N ILE A 148 7.54 -11.68 29.88
CA ILE A 148 7.95 -11.03 28.63
C ILE A 148 6.74 -10.72 27.74
N GLU A 149 5.78 -11.64 27.66
CA GLU A 149 4.56 -11.48 26.86
C GLU A 149 3.60 -10.51 27.53
N ALA A 150 3.49 -10.54 28.86
CA ALA A 150 2.75 -9.58 29.65
C ALA A 150 3.26 -8.14 29.44
N SER A 151 4.58 -7.95 29.39
CA SER A 151 5.19 -6.64 29.10
C SER A 151 4.85 -6.15 27.69
N LYS A 152 4.94 -7.02 26.67
CA LYS A 152 4.53 -6.69 25.29
C LYS A 152 3.04 -6.38 25.20
N PHE A 153 2.21 -7.14 25.91
CA PHE A 153 0.77 -6.92 25.96
C PHE A 153 0.45 -5.57 26.60
N SER A 154 1.05 -5.26 27.75
CA SER A 154 0.93 -3.98 28.43
C SER A 154 1.33 -2.81 27.52
N TYR A 155 2.40 -2.94 26.74
CA TYR A 155 2.79 -1.94 25.73
C TYR A 155 1.72 -1.74 24.65
N ILE A 156 1.12 -2.82 24.12
CA ILE A 156 0.04 -2.74 23.13
C ILE A 156 -1.18 -2.03 23.73
N VAL A 157 -1.53 -2.36 24.98
CA VAL A 157 -2.63 -1.73 25.70
C VAL A 157 -2.35 -0.23 25.93
N GLY A 158 -1.14 0.12 26.36
CA GLY A 158 -0.69 1.51 26.49
C GLY A 158 -0.80 2.27 25.17
N TRP A 159 -0.46 1.63 24.05
CA TRP A 159 -0.63 2.21 22.73
C TRP A 159 -2.10 2.49 22.38
N VAL A 160 -3.04 1.62 22.77
CA VAL A 160 -4.49 1.88 22.59
C VAL A 160 -4.91 3.13 23.35
N VAL A 161 -4.47 3.29 24.59
CA VAL A 161 -4.78 4.46 25.40
C VAL A 161 -4.16 5.72 24.81
N TYR A 162 -2.89 5.67 24.40
CA TYR A 162 -2.23 6.75 23.66
C TYR A 162 -2.99 7.16 22.39
N LYS A 163 -3.54 6.18 21.66
CA LYS A 163 -4.41 6.48 20.51
C LYS A 163 -5.63 7.27 20.94
N LEU A 164 -6.35 6.81 21.95
CA LEU A 164 -7.58 7.44 22.43
C LEU A 164 -7.33 8.86 22.95
N THR A 165 -6.26 9.08 23.70
CA THR A 165 -5.99 10.38 24.36
C THR A 165 -5.21 11.36 23.47
N LYS A 166 -4.34 10.90 22.55
CA LYS A 166 -3.40 11.79 21.84
C LYS A 166 -3.46 11.75 20.32
N SER A 167 -4.04 10.76 19.63
CA SER A 167 -3.94 10.72 18.15
C SER A 167 -5.18 10.30 17.36
N ASP A 168 -6.19 9.71 17.99
CA ASP A 168 -7.42 9.33 17.32
C ASP A 168 -8.30 10.55 17.06
N LYS A 169 -8.59 10.82 15.79
CA LYS A 169 -9.37 12.01 15.39
C LYS A 169 -10.81 11.96 15.87
N GLN A 170 -11.44 10.78 15.87
CA GLN A 170 -12.84 10.63 16.22
C GLN A 170 -13.05 10.82 17.72
N THR A 171 -12.17 10.25 18.54
CA THR A 171 -12.18 10.47 19.99
C THR A 171 -11.91 11.95 20.31
N LYS A 172 -10.91 12.58 19.67
CA LYS A 172 -10.60 14.01 19.86
C LYS A 172 -11.73 14.96 19.47
N SER A 173 -12.51 14.62 18.44
CA SER A 173 -13.66 15.44 18.01
C SER A 173 -14.89 15.22 18.87
N HIS A 174 -14.88 14.29 19.81
CA HIS A 174 -16.05 13.97 20.63
C HIS A 174 -16.35 15.12 21.61
N PRO A 175 -17.61 15.55 21.78
CA PRO A 175 -17.96 16.66 22.68
C PRO A 175 -17.49 16.46 24.12
N GLN A 176 -17.49 15.21 24.60
CA GLN A 176 -17.01 14.83 25.94
C GLN A 176 -15.54 14.37 25.98
N PHE A 177 -14.70 14.78 25.01
CA PHE A 177 -13.30 14.33 24.93
C PHE A 177 -12.50 14.57 26.22
N LYS A 178 -12.70 15.71 26.90
CA LYS A 178 -12.02 16.00 28.18
C LYS A 178 -12.40 15.00 29.27
N ALA A 179 -13.68 14.66 29.38
CA ALA A 179 -14.16 13.68 30.34
C ALA A 179 -13.58 12.28 30.03
N ILE A 180 -13.57 11.88 28.75
CA ILE A 180 -12.95 10.63 28.30
C ILE A 180 -11.46 10.58 28.71
N CYS A 181 -10.71 11.66 28.46
CA CYS A 181 -9.30 11.73 28.86
C CYS A 181 -9.12 11.63 30.37
N ALA A 182 -9.95 12.33 31.17
CA ALA A 182 -9.85 12.28 32.63
C ALA A 182 -10.06 10.86 33.18
N HIS A 183 -10.98 10.09 32.60
CA HIS A 183 -11.19 8.69 32.99
C HIS A 183 -10.00 7.80 32.61
N LEU A 184 -9.49 7.95 31.38
CA LEU A 184 -8.34 7.18 30.91
C LEU A 184 -7.06 7.55 31.68
N GLU A 185 -6.88 8.79 32.12
CA GLU A 185 -5.76 9.24 32.95
C GLU A 185 -5.78 8.67 34.37
N ILE A 186 -6.94 8.23 34.87
CA ILE A 186 -7.02 7.56 36.17
C ILE A 186 -6.67 6.08 36.04
N LEU A 187 -7.12 5.48 34.94
CA LEU A 187 -6.92 4.07 34.67
C LEU A 187 -5.50 3.77 34.14
N ASN A 188 -4.70 4.79 33.83
CA ASN A 188 -3.39 4.64 33.18
C ASN A 188 -2.45 5.76 33.63
N SER A 189 -1.13 5.52 33.58
CA SER A 189 -0.11 6.54 33.85
C SER A 189 0.67 6.90 32.59
N GLU A 190 1.13 8.15 32.47
CA GLU A 190 1.99 8.59 31.37
C GLU A 190 3.43 8.77 31.88
N GLN A 191 4.38 8.07 31.25
CA GLN A 191 5.80 8.28 31.46
C GLN A 191 6.40 8.97 30.24
N VAL A 192 6.97 10.15 30.45
CA VAL A 192 7.70 10.89 29.44
C VAL A 192 9.19 10.61 29.62
N VAL A 193 9.79 9.88 28.68
CA VAL A 193 11.23 9.64 28.65
C VAL A 193 11.85 10.59 27.63
N TYR A 194 12.81 11.40 28.09
CA TYR A 194 13.57 12.28 27.22
C TYR A 194 14.91 11.61 26.89
N GLU A 195 15.10 11.28 25.61
CA GLU A 195 16.32 10.65 25.14
C GLU A 195 17.24 11.77 24.61
N GLN A 196 18.20 12.15 25.46
CA GLN A 196 19.08 13.32 25.23
C GLN A 196 19.89 13.19 23.93
N ASP A 197 20.29 11.97 23.56
CA ASP A 197 21.15 11.71 22.41
C ASP A 197 20.45 11.95 21.06
N VAL A 198 19.14 11.70 20.98
CA VAL A 198 18.34 11.87 19.76
C VAL A 198 17.43 13.10 19.81
N ARG A 199 17.48 13.88 20.90
CA ARG A 199 16.55 15.00 21.19
C ARG A 199 15.10 14.59 20.96
N SER A 200 14.76 13.37 21.35
CA SER A 200 13.45 12.78 21.12
C SER A 200 12.73 12.59 22.45
N GLN A 201 11.44 12.92 22.46
CA GLN A 201 10.56 12.73 23.61
C GLN A 201 9.64 11.56 23.30
N ILE A 202 9.74 10.49 24.09
CA ILE A 202 8.88 9.32 23.98
C ILE A 202 7.88 9.39 25.13
N THR A 203 6.59 9.50 24.80
CA THR A 203 5.50 9.38 25.77
C THR A 203 4.99 7.94 25.76
N ASN A 204 5.33 7.19 26.81
CA ASN A 204 4.83 5.85 27.03
C ASN A 204 3.62 5.93 27.97
N VAL A 205 2.53 5.29 27.59
CA VAL A 205 1.39 5.12 28.49
C VAL A 205 1.50 3.74 29.12
N ILE A 206 1.48 3.68 30.44
CA ILE A 206 1.55 2.47 31.24
C ILE A 206 0.14 2.20 31.77
N PRO A 207 -0.52 1.11 31.32
CA PRO A 207 -1.83 0.77 31.82
C PRO A 207 -1.84 0.45 33.31
N GLY A 208 -2.86 0.94 34.02
CA GLY A 208 -3.14 0.53 35.39
C GLY A 208 -3.65 -0.91 35.45
N GLN A 209 -3.61 -1.50 36.64
CA GLN A 209 -3.94 -2.91 36.85
C GLN A 209 -5.38 -3.22 36.44
N GLU A 210 -6.33 -2.38 36.81
CA GLU A 210 -7.76 -2.56 36.55
C GLU A 210 -8.06 -2.51 35.04
N PHE A 211 -7.42 -1.57 34.33
CA PHE A 211 -7.55 -1.48 32.87
C PHE A 211 -6.90 -2.69 32.18
N LEU A 212 -5.75 -3.13 32.68
CA LEU A 212 -5.04 -4.27 32.13
C LEU A 212 -5.84 -5.58 32.32
N GLU A 213 -6.47 -5.77 33.48
CA GLU A 213 -7.37 -6.91 33.75
C GLU A 213 -8.57 -6.94 32.81
N PHE A 214 -9.19 -5.78 32.54
CA PHE A 214 -10.23 -5.69 31.51
C PHE A 214 -9.71 -6.11 30.13
N MET A 215 -8.51 -5.67 29.77
CA MET A 215 -7.91 -6.03 28.49
C MET A 215 -7.54 -7.53 28.42
N TYR A 216 -7.13 -8.15 29.53
CA TYR A 216 -6.93 -9.60 29.61
C TYR A 216 -8.24 -10.38 29.42
N LYS A 217 -9.35 -9.92 30.00
CA LYS A 217 -10.69 -10.50 29.75
C LYS A 217 -11.06 -10.44 28.28
N MET A 218 -10.87 -9.28 27.65
CA MET A 218 -11.12 -9.11 26.22
C MET A 218 -10.22 -10.02 25.38
N GLU A 219 -8.92 -10.11 25.68
CA GLU A 219 -7.99 -10.95 24.94
C GLU A 219 -8.30 -12.45 25.10
N SER A 220 -8.69 -12.88 26.30
CA SER A 220 -9.14 -14.27 26.54
C SER A 220 -10.35 -14.61 25.68
N LEU A 221 -11.31 -13.69 25.58
CA LEU A 221 -12.47 -13.85 24.72
C LEU A 221 -12.10 -13.86 23.24
N ILE A 222 -11.15 -13.03 22.81
CA ILE A 222 -10.63 -13.03 21.45
C ILE A 222 -10.04 -14.40 21.09
N LEU A 223 -9.23 -14.98 21.98
CA LEU A 223 -8.58 -16.28 21.75
C LEU A 223 -9.61 -17.40 21.63
N LEU A 224 -10.60 -17.44 22.51
CA LEU A 224 -11.71 -18.40 22.46
C LEU A 224 -12.49 -18.28 21.14
N LEU A 225 -12.85 -17.05 20.74
CA LEU A 225 -13.54 -16.80 19.48
C LEU A 225 -12.70 -17.16 18.25
N PHE A 226 -11.38 -17.09 18.37
CA PHE A 226 -10.44 -17.44 17.32
C PHE A 226 -10.40 -18.94 17.04
N GLU A 227 -10.83 -19.81 17.96
CA GLU A 227 -10.86 -21.27 17.73
C GLU A 227 -11.69 -21.67 16.50
N LYS A 228 -12.74 -20.89 16.19
CA LYS A 228 -13.60 -21.07 15.00
C LYS A 228 -12.97 -20.61 13.69
N HIS A 229 -11.69 -20.23 13.66
CA HIS A 229 -11.03 -19.74 12.44
C HIS A 229 -11.08 -20.75 11.28
N LYS A 230 -11.06 -22.05 11.56
CA LYS A 230 -11.20 -23.10 10.54
C LYS A 230 -12.57 -23.08 9.84
N GLU A 231 -13.61 -22.77 10.59
CA GLU A 231 -15.00 -22.71 10.10
C GLU A 231 -15.27 -21.40 9.36
N LEU A 232 -14.70 -20.29 9.85
CA LEU A 232 -15.02 -18.94 9.42
C LEU A 232 -14.07 -18.37 8.37
N GLY A 233 -12.86 -18.93 8.25
CA GLY A 233 -11.83 -18.54 7.28
C GLY A 233 -11.60 -17.02 7.24
N PRO A 234 -11.81 -16.35 6.09
CA PRO A 234 -11.55 -14.90 5.95
C PRO A 234 -12.49 -14.01 6.78
N ASN A 235 -13.59 -14.56 7.31
CA ASN A 235 -14.55 -13.81 8.12
C ASN A 235 -14.21 -13.81 9.62
N THR A 236 -13.21 -14.58 10.07
CA THR A 236 -12.87 -14.77 11.50
C THR A 236 -12.71 -13.46 12.24
N LEU A 237 -12.01 -12.48 11.67
CA LEU A 237 -11.83 -11.18 12.34
C LEU A 237 -13.08 -10.30 12.36
N GLN A 238 -13.96 -10.46 11.37
CA GLN A 238 -15.25 -9.78 11.41
C GLN A 238 -16.14 -10.42 12.47
N TYR A 239 -16.13 -11.76 12.56
CA TYR A 239 -16.82 -12.52 13.58
C TYR A 239 -16.36 -12.12 14.98
N ILE A 240 -15.05 -12.09 15.24
CA ILE A 240 -14.50 -11.66 16.54
C ILE A 240 -14.93 -10.23 16.85
N TYR A 241 -14.75 -9.30 15.91
CA TYR A 241 -15.16 -7.91 16.11
C TYR A 241 -16.65 -7.77 16.47
N ASN A 242 -17.53 -8.44 15.72
CA ASN A 242 -18.97 -8.43 15.98
C ASN A 242 -19.31 -9.08 17.32
N SER A 243 -18.63 -10.18 17.67
CA SER A 243 -18.85 -10.91 18.91
C SER A 243 -18.42 -10.09 20.12
N LEU A 244 -17.29 -9.37 20.04
CA LEU A 244 -16.85 -8.46 21.10
C LEU A 244 -17.85 -7.32 21.29
N LEU A 245 -18.31 -6.68 20.21
CA LEU A 245 -19.30 -5.59 20.31
C LEU A 245 -20.63 -6.05 20.92
N GLY A 246 -21.03 -7.29 20.68
CA GLY A 246 -22.27 -7.87 21.20
C GLY A 246 -22.14 -8.57 22.55
N ASN A 247 -20.94 -8.63 23.16
CA ASN A 247 -20.73 -9.42 24.37
C ASN A 247 -21.17 -8.66 25.63
N LEU A 248 -22.27 -9.12 26.25
CA LEU A 248 -22.86 -8.50 27.44
C LEU A 248 -21.93 -8.57 28.66
N PRO A 249 -21.28 -9.71 28.99
CA PRO A 249 -20.36 -9.77 30.13
C PRO A 249 -19.16 -8.83 30.00
N LEU A 250 -18.58 -8.72 28.80
CA LEU A 250 -17.45 -7.82 28.54
C LEU A 250 -17.87 -6.35 28.64
N LEU A 251 -19.04 -5.98 28.11
CA LEU A 251 -19.59 -4.63 28.26
C LEU A 251 -19.88 -4.30 29.73
N GLN A 252 -20.43 -5.24 30.49
CA GLN A 252 -20.63 -5.07 31.94
C GLN A 252 -19.31 -4.87 32.68
N SER A 253 -18.28 -5.69 32.37
CA SER A 253 -16.95 -5.51 32.96
C SER A 253 -16.32 -4.16 32.60
N PHE A 254 -16.62 -3.61 31.42
CA PHE A 254 -16.18 -2.28 31.02
C PHE A 254 -16.90 -1.17 31.80
N ASN A 255 -18.21 -1.31 32.01
CA ASN A 255 -18.98 -0.34 32.80
C ASN A 255 -18.50 -0.30 34.26
N ILE A 256 -18.24 -1.46 34.88
CA ILE A 256 -17.67 -1.53 36.24
C ILE A 256 -16.31 -0.82 36.31
N LEU A 257 -15.47 -0.98 35.29
CA LEU A 257 -14.18 -0.29 35.20
C LEU A 257 -14.34 1.23 35.11
N LEU A 258 -15.34 1.71 34.35
CA LEU A 258 -15.63 3.14 34.27
C LEU A 258 -16.25 3.68 35.56
N ASP A 259 -17.10 2.92 36.24
CA ASP A 259 -17.66 3.30 37.54
C ASP A 259 -16.55 3.46 38.59
N PHE A 260 -15.55 2.57 38.58
CA PHE A 260 -14.35 2.72 39.40
C PHE A 260 -13.57 3.99 39.06
N ALA A 261 -13.39 4.28 37.77
CA ALA A 261 -12.73 5.51 37.33
C ALA A 261 -13.51 6.77 37.75
N ASP A 262 -14.84 6.78 37.58
CA ASP A 262 -15.74 7.86 37.98
C ASP A 262 -15.55 8.19 39.47
N GLN A 263 -15.57 7.18 40.34
CA GLN A 263 -15.32 7.34 41.78
C GLN A 263 -13.96 7.97 42.07
N GLN A 264 -12.92 7.53 41.37
CA GLN A 264 -11.57 8.07 41.52
C GLN A 264 -11.44 9.50 40.95
N VAL A 265 -12.18 9.86 39.89
CA VAL A 265 -12.21 11.24 39.35
C VAL A 265 -12.76 12.18 40.41
N LEU A 266 -13.87 11.78 41.04
CA LEU A 266 -14.53 12.54 42.11
C LEU A 266 -13.59 12.80 43.30
N ILE A 267 -12.77 11.83 43.66
CA ILE A 267 -11.80 11.95 44.76
C ILE A 267 -10.61 12.84 44.37
N CYS A 268 -10.06 12.67 43.18
CA CYS A 268 -8.82 13.33 42.75
C CYS A 268 -9.01 14.75 42.20
N LYS A 269 -10.20 15.13 41.72
CA LYS A 269 -10.48 16.43 41.09
C LYS A 269 -11.78 17.08 41.61
N PRO A 270 -11.89 17.42 42.91
CA PRO A 270 -13.13 17.95 43.51
C PRO A 270 -13.51 19.37 43.07
N ALA A 271 -12.59 20.12 42.45
CA ALA A 271 -12.72 21.58 42.23
C ALA A 271 -13.27 22.00 40.85
N THR A 272 -13.57 21.07 39.94
CA THR A 272 -14.20 21.41 38.65
C THR A 272 -15.70 21.21 38.73
N ASN A 273 -16.48 22.30 38.60
CA ASN A 273 -17.95 22.28 38.49
C ASN A 273 -18.50 21.48 37.28
N GLU A 274 -17.63 20.86 36.47
CA GLU A 274 -18.01 19.95 35.41
C GLU A 274 -18.24 18.57 36.03
N ARG A 275 -19.48 18.06 36.03
CA ARG A 275 -19.71 16.63 36.29
C ARG A 275 -19.02 15.86 35.17
N HIS A 276 -17.95 15.14 35.51
CA HIS A 276 -17.17 14.37 34.54
C HIS A 276 -17.84 13.03 34.17
N GLU A 277 -18.98 12.70 34.78
CA GLU A 277 -19.73 11.46 34.57
C GLU A 277 -19.97 11.18 33.08
N LEU A 278 -19.49 10.03 32.62
CA LEU A 278 -19.68 9.59 31.24
C LEU A 278 -21.08 9.02 31.08
N LYS A 279 -21.89 9.66 30.22
CA LYS A 279 -23.21 9.15 29.82
C LYS A 279 -23.08 7.81 29.09
N ASP A 280 -24.12 6.98 29.15
CA ASP A 280 -24.15 5.65 28.50
C ASP A 280 -23.76 5.68 27.02
N GLU A 281 -24.22 6.68 26.26
CA GLU A 281 -23.85 6.84 24.85
C GLU A 281 -22.33 6.99 24.66
N VAL A 282 -21.67 7.66 25.61
CA VAL A 282 -20.24 7.92 25.57
C VAL A 282 -19.44 6.73 26.09
N ARG A 283 -19.98 6.00 27.07
CA ARG A 283 -19.45 4.70 27.50
C ARG A 283 -19.46 3.71 26.34
N ASN A 284 -20.59 3.58 25.64
CA ASN A 284 -20.72 2.73 24.45
C ASN A 284 -19.78 3.16 23.32
N PHE A 285 -19.70 4.46 23.04
CA PHE A 285 -18.73 4.98 22.07
C PHE A 285 -17.30 4.59 22.45
N LEU A 286 -16.89 4.83 23.70
CA LEU A 286 -15.54 4.53 24.16
C LEU A 286 -15.22 3.03 24.08
N TYR A 287 -16.17 2.18 24.47
CA TYR A 287 -16.09 0.73 24.34
C TYR A 287 -15.85 0.28 22.89
N GLU A 288 -16.68 0.75 21.95
CA GLU A 288 -16.52 0.47 20.52
C GLU A 288 -15.18 0.96 19.98
N ARG A 289 -14.72 2.14 20.43
CA ARG A 289 -13.42 2.71 20.04
C ARG A 289 -12.25 1.88 20.56
N ILE A 290 -12.28 1.44 21.82
CA ILE A 290 -11.25 0.56 22.40
C ILE A 290 -11.15 -0.72 21.59
N ILE A 291 -12.27 -1.42 21.37
CA ILE A 291 -12.30 -2.65 20.57
C ILE A 291 -11.77 -2.39 19.17
N SER A 292 -12.24 -1.33 18.49
CA SER A 292 -11.79 -1.04 17.13
C SER A 292 -10.29 -0.71 17.05
N ILE A 293 -9.75 0.04 18.01
CA ILE A 293 -8.33 0.43 18.00
C ILE A 293 -7.47 -0.77 18.38
N TYR A 294 -7.88 -1.52 19.40
CA TYR A 294 -7.21 -2.74 19.83
C TYR A 294 -7.16 -3.76 18.70
N MET A 295 -8.32 -4.09 18.11
CA MET A 295 -8.40 -4.99 16.97
C MET A 295 -7.52 -4.49 15.83
N ARG A 296 -7.53 -3.21 15.43
CA ARG A 296 -6.63 -2.70 14.38
C ARG A 296 -5.14 -2.77 14.74
N SER A 297 -4.80 -2.64 16.02
CA SER A 297 -3.41 -2.70 16.50
C SER A 297 -2.93 -4.14 16.50
N ARG A 298 -3.76 -5.06 17.00
CA ARG A 298 -3.56 -6.50 16.88
C ARG A 298 -3.53 -6.94 15.43
N GLN A 299 -4.36 -6.40 14.54
CA GLN A 299 -4.28 -6.66 13.10
C GLN A 299 -2.91 -6.31 12.53
N LYS A 300 -2.18 -5.31 13.07
CA LYS A 300 -0.81 -4.99 12.61
C LYS A 300 0.25 -5.91 13.20
N THR A 301 0.08 -6.36 14.43
CA THR A 301 0.95 -7.40 15.02
C THR A 301 0.66 -8.77 14.38
N TRP A 302 -0.59 -9.09 14.11
CA TRP A 302 -1.05 -10.20 13.27
C TRP A 302 -0.70 -9.97 11.79
N ARG A 303 -0.30 -8.76 11.36
CA ARG A 303 0.34 -8.52 10.05
C ARG A 303 1.83 -8.91 10.03
N SER A 304 2.52 -8.96 11.17
CA SER A 304 3.82 -9.65 11.19
C SER A 304 3.66 -11.18 11.14
N PHE A 305 2.43 -11.66 11.35
CA PHE A 305 1.95 -13.01 11.06
C PHE A 305 0.97 -13.03 9.87
N ASN A 306 1.15 -12.09 8.92
CA ASN A 306 0.23 -11.79 7.81
C ASN A 306 -0.19 -13.05 7.07
N ASP A 307 -1.52 -13.30 6.98
CA ASP A 307 -2.28 -13.63 5.75
C ASP A 307 -3.80 -13.90 6.02
N LEU A 308 -4.37 -13.56 7.19
CA LEU A 308 -5.80 -13.84 7.48
C LEU A 308 -6.72 -12.61 7.59
N ILE A 309 -6.38 -11.50 6.91
CA ILE A 309 -7.29 -10.34 6.81
C ILE A 309 -7.26 -9.79 5.40
N PRO A 310 -8.42 -9.54 4.76
CA PRO A 310 -8.44 -8.77 3.53
C PRO A 310 -7.79 -7.43 3.81
N GLU A 311 -6.75 -7.12 3.03
CA GLU A 311 -6.16 -5.81 3.01
C GLU A 311 -7.28 -4.76 3.01
N LYS A 312 -7.19 -3.76 3.89
CA LYS A 312 -7.68 -2.45 3.46
C LYS A 312 -6.93 -2.22 2.16
N GLY A 313 -7.67 -2.28 1.04
CA GLY A 313 -7.11 -2.41 -0.30
C GLY A 313 -5.82 -1.62 -0.44
N THR A 314 -4.81 -2.28 -1.02
CA THR A 314 -3.67 -1.66 -1.71
C THR A 314 -3.70 -0.15 -1.55
N SER A 315 -2.91 0.36 -0.61
CA SER A 315 -2.60 1.78 -0.40
C SER A 315 -3.62 2.71 -1.10
N SER A 316 -4.67 3.14 -0.38
CA SER A 316 -5.72 4.01 -0.94
C SER A 316 -5.15 4.99 -1.97
N LEU A 317 -5.84 5.29 -3.06
CA LEU A 317 -5.35 6.20 -4.11
C LEU A 317 -4.70 7.48 -3.53
N ARG A 318 -5.12 7.93 -2.34
CA ARG A 318 -4.51 9.01 -1.55
C ARG A 318 -3.11 8.73 -0.97
N GLU A 319 -2.85 7.52 -0.49
CA GLU A 319 -1.52 7.04 -0.07
C GLU A 319 -0.62 6.82 -1.29
N ASN A 320 -1.12 6.24 -2.39
CA ASN A 320 -0.38 6.16 -3.66
C ASN A 320 -0.11 7.54 -4.27
N LEU A 321 -1.03 8.50 -4.15
CA LEU A 321 -0.81 9.89 -4.55
C LEU A 321 0.08 10.66 -3.57
N LYS A 322 0.23 10.20 -2.31
CA LYS A 322 1.17 10.77 -1.34
C LYS A 322 2.57 10.19 -1.51
N THR A 323 2.73 8.92 -1.84
CA THR A 323 4.01 8.36 -2.27
C THR A 323 4.39 8.98 -3.61
N LEU A 324 3.48 9.06 -4.59
CA LEU A 324 3.72 9.79 -5.83
C LEU A 324 4.03 11.28 -5.59
N ARG A 325 3.35 11.99 -4.68
CA ARG A 325 3.70 13.38 -4.31
C ARG A 325 5.00 13.48 -3.53
N LYS A 326 5.35 12.50 -2.69
CA LYS A 326 6.64 12.46 -1.98
C LYS A 326 7.77 12.17 -2.94
N ASP A 327 7.54 11.32 -3.93
CA ASP A 327 8.45 11.04 -5.04
C ASP A 327 8.58 12.29 -5.93
N THR A 328 7.47 12.99 -6.22
CA THR A 328 7.49 14.26 -6.97
C THR A 328 8.12 15.42 -6.18
N GLN A 329 7.98 15.46 -4.85
CA GLN A 329 8.59 16.47 -3.96
C GLN A 329 10.04 16.15 -3.59
N THR A 330 10.48 14.88 -3.65
CA THR A 330 11.91 14.53 -3.59
C THR A 330 12.58 14.76 -4.95
N ILE A 331 11.84 14.65 -6.06
CA ILE A 331 12.28 15.10 -7.39
C ILE A 331 12.44 16.63 -7.43
N SER A 332 11.60 17.41 -6.74
CA SER A 332 11.74 18.88 -6.72
C SER A 332 12.73 19.44 -5.70
N ARG A 333 13.40 18.59 -4.89
CA ARG A 333 14.36 19.03 -3.85
C ARG A 333 15.76 18.46 -3.98
N LYS A 334 16.02 17.62 -4.98
CA LYS A 334 17.38 17.34 -5.44
C LYS A 334 17.55 17.97 -6.81
N GLU A 335 17.93 19.24 -6.80
CA GLU A 335 18.82 19.75 -7.84
C GLU A 335 20.03 18.81 -7.89
N ASN A 336 20.01 17.90 -8.86
CA ASN A 336 21.16 17.42 -9.59
C ASN A 336 20.58 16.72 -10.82
N LYS A 337 20.73 17.39 -11.97
CA LYS A 337 20.35 16.92 -13.30
C LYS A 337 20.54 15.40 -13.42
N PRO A 338 19.52 14.62 -13.84
CA PRO A 338 19.78 13.24 -14.20
C PRO A 338 20.76 13.28 -15.38
N THR A 339 21.99 12.85 -15.15
CA THR A 339 22.97 12.65 -16.21
C THR A 339 22.47 11.53 -17.11
N LEU A 340 21.68 11.90 -18.12
CA LEU A 340 21.21 11.04 -19.22
C LEU A 340 22.36 10.37 -19.98
N ILE A 341 23.56 10.92 -19.83
CA ILE A 341 24.79 10.49 -20.50
C ILE A 341 25.60 9.68 -19.48
N LYS A 342 25.68 8.35 -19.69
CA LYS A 342 26.57 7.45 -18.95
C LYS A 342 27.36 6.59 -19.92
N LYS A 343 28.68 6.51 -19.72
CA LYS A 343 29.61 5.79 -20.62
C LYS A 343 29.22 4.34 -20.89
N GLU A 344 28.70 3.65 -19.88
CA GLU A 344 28.24 2.26 -19.92
C GLU A 344 27.10 2.01 -20.93
N ASN A 345 26.40 3.08 -21.34
CA ASN A 345 25.29 3.01 -22.28
C ASN A 345 25.72 3.20 -23.75
N ILE A 346 27.02 3.33 -24.05
CA ILE A 346 27.52 3.41 -25.43
C ILE A 346 27.65 1.99 -25.97
N PRO A 347 26.96 1.63 -27.07
CA PRO A 347 27.17 0.35 -27.74
C PRO A 347 28.63 0.17 -28.15
N GLN A 348 29.15 -1.06 -27.99
CA GLN A 348 30.52 -1.38 -28.37
C GLN A 348 30.72 -1.41 -29.89
N ASP A 349 29.67 -1.69 -30.65
CA ASP A 349 29.68 -1.64 -32.11
C ASP A 349 29.91 -0.19 -32.60
N PRO A 350 30.90 0.09 -33.48
CA PRO A 350 31.22 1.44 -33.91
C PRO A 350 30.09 2.20 -34.59
N LEU A 351 29.20 1.51 -35.31
CA LEU A 351 28.12 2.14 -36.06
C LEU A 351 26.95 2.52 -35.13
N LEU A 352 26.58 1.60 -34.24
CA LEU A 352 25.57 1.86 -33.19
C LEU A 352 26.09 2.87 -32.16
N GLY A 353 27.38 2.80 -31.84
CA GLY A 353 28.08 3.70 -30.95
C GLY A 353 28.11 5.14 -31.47
N LEU A 354 28.41 5.34 -32.75
CA LEU A 354 28.34 6.65 -33.40
C LEU A 354 26.92 7.23 -33.33
N GLY A 355 25.90 6.42 -33.62
CA GLY A 355 24.49 6.86 -33.52
C GLY A 355 24.14 7.34 -32.11
N GLN A 356 24.59 6.63 -31.08
CA GLN A 356 24.35 7.03 -29.69
C GLN A 356 25.08 8.34 -29.31
N LEU A 357 26.31 8.52 -29.77
CA LEU A 357 27.10 9.74 -29.53
C LEU A 357 26.48 10.97 -30.22
N GLN A 358 25.96 10.81 -31.45
CA GLN A 358 25.28 11.88 -32.18
C GLN A 358 23.96 12.30 -31.51
N ILE A 359 23.23 11.34 -30.92
CA ILE A 359 22.02 11.64 -30.11
C ILE A 359 22.41 12.45 -28.88
N TRP A 360 23.48 12.05 -28.17
CA TRP A 360 23.92 12.76 -26.97
C TRP A 360 24.47 14.15 -27.24
N ALA A 361 25.14 14.37 -28.37
CA ALA A 361 25.68 15.68 -28.76
C ALA A 361 24.60 16.75 -28.98
N LYS A 362 23.32 16.35 -29.09
CA LYS A 362 22.15 17.23 -29.23
C LYS A 362 21.52 17.65 -27.89
N LEU A 363 21.98 17.09 -26.76
CA LEU A 363 21.46 17.43 -25.43
C LEU A 363 22.09 18.72 -24.88
N ASP A 364 21.33 19.44 -24.05
CA ASP A 364 21.84 20.61 -23.32
C ASP A 364 22.95 20.18 -22.33
N ASP A 365 24.04 20.96 -22.26
CA ASP A 365 25.25 20.72 -21.45
C ASP A 365 26.09 19.47 -21.81
N ALA A 366 25.85 18.86 -22.97
CA ALA A 366 26.55 17.63 -23.38
C ALA A 366 28.08 17.79 -23.43
N GLU A 367 28.62 18.96 -23.81
CA GLU A 367 30.07 19.21 -23.86
C GLU A 367 30.75 19.10 -22.48
N GLU A 368 30.11 19.64 -21.44
CA GLU A 368 30.64 19.58 -20.07
C GLU A 368 30.62 18.14 -19.55
N VAL A 369 29.55 17.40 -19.87
CA VAL A 369 29.38 16.00 -19.46
C VAL A 369 30.35 15.07 -20.20
N PHE A 370 30.58 15.28 -21.50
CA PHE A 370 31.57 14.54 -22.28
C PHE A 370 33.00 14.75 -21.75
N SER A 371 33.33 15.97 -21.32
CA SER A 371 34.63 16.28 -20.70
C SER A 371 34.92 15.45 -19.46
N LYS A 372 33.87 15.20 -18.65
CA LYS A 372 33.94 14.42 -17.41
C LYS A 372 33.99 12.91 -17.70
N ILE A 373 33.27 12.45 -18.73
CA ILE A 373 33.09 11.02 -19.00
C ILE A 373 34.24 10.38 -19.79
N PHE A 374 34.74 11.04 -20.83
CA PHE A 374 35.74 10.44 -21.72
C PHE A 374 37.17 10.79 -21.32
N GLN A 375 38.08 9.84 -21.42
CA GLN A 375 39.51 10.07 -21.24
C GLN A 375 40.11 10.75 -22.49
N VAL A 376 41.30 11.35 -22.34
CA VAL A 376 41.97 12.03 -23.46
C VAL A 376 42.24 11.08 -24.63
N VAL A 377 42.64 9.84 -24.34
CA VAL A 377 42.92 8.80 -25.35
C VAL A 377 41.66 8.44 -26.14
N GLU A 378 40.52 8.40 -25.48
CA GLU A 378 39.22 8.08 -26.07
C GLU A 378 38.72 9.21 -26.97
N LEU A 379 38.89 10.46 -26.53
CA LEU A 379 38.61 11.63 -27.37
C LEU A 379 39.55 11.70 -28.59
N GLN A 380 40.81 11.30 -28.44
CA GLN A 380 41.74 11.18 -29.56
C GLN A 380 41.34 10.08 -30.53
N TRP A 381 40.85 8.96 -30.02
CA TRP A 381 40.32 7.87 -30.83
C TRP A 381 39.10 8.31 -31.64
N LEU A 382 38.15 9.05 -31.03
CA LEU A 382 36.98 9.58 -31.73
C LEU A 382 37.37 10.55 -32.84
N LEU A 383 38.33 11.45 -32.56
CA LEU A 383 38.78 12.43 -33.55
C LEU A 383 39.53 11.74 -34.71
N TRP A 384 40.35 10.74 -34.41
CA TRP A 384 40.96 9.87 -35.43
C TRP A 384 39.91 9.10 -36.25
N ALA A 385 38.84 8.60 -35.61
CA ALA A 385 37.76 7.89 -36.27
C ALA A 385 36.98 8.79 -37.26
N PHE A 386 37.00 10.12 -37.08
CA PHE A 386 36.49 11.08 -38.06
C PHE A 386 37.50 11.45 -39.17
N GLY A 387 38.70 10.86 -39.16
CA GLY A 387 39.75 11.12 -40.17
C GLY A 387 40.70 12.28 -39.82
N ASP A 388 40.59 12.86 -38.62
CA ASP A 388 41.44 13.97 -38.19
C ASP A 388 42.71 13.48 -37.48
N ASN A 389 43.87 14.05 -37.86
CA ASN A 389 45.16 13.65 -37.28
C ASN A 389 45.46 14.41 -35.97
N VAL A 390 45.84 13.69 -34.91
CA VAL A 390 46.02 14.27 -33.57
C VAL A 390 47.45 14.10 -33.06
N LYS A 391 48.14 15.22 -32.82
CA LYS A 391 49.32 15.27 -31.94
C LYS A 391 48.97 16.02 -30.65
N LYS A 392 49.07 15.33 -29.50
CA LYS A 392 48.98 15.82 -28.11
C LYS A 392 48.13 17.09 -27.91
N LYS A 393 46.80 16.97 -28.05
CA LYS A 393 45.83 18.04 -27.73
C LYS A 393 45.15 17.80 -26.37
N ARG A 394 44.88 18.87 -25.61
CA ARG A 394 44.17 18.84 -24.31
C ARG A 394 42.65 18.67 -24.53
N LYS A 395 41.92 18.11 -23.55
CA LYS A 395 40.44 17.87 -23.63
C LYS A 395 39.65 19.10 -24.11
N LYS A 396 40.00 20.30 -23.60
CA LYS A 396 39.33 21.57 -23.94
C LYS A 396 39.35 21.89 -25.45
N ILE A 397 40.30 21.34 -26.21
CA ILE A 397 40.43 21.53 -27.66
C ILE A 397 39.78 20.37 -28.42
N LEU A 398 39.84 19.15 -27.89
CA LEU A 398 39.27 17.96 -28.55
C LEU A 398 37.75 17.97 -28.56
N ILE A 399 37.12 18.41 -27.46
CA ILE A 399 35.66 18.34 -27.29
C ILE A 399 34.91 19.18 -28.34
N PRO A 400 35.23 20.46 -28.58
CA PRO A 400 34.52 21.24 -29.59
C PRO A 400 34.66 20.67 -31.01
N LEU A 401 35.83 20.11 -31.36
CA LEU A 401 36.07 19.50 -32.68
C LEU A 401 35.24 18.22 -32.88
N ILE A 402 35.15 17.38 -31.86
CA ILE A 402 34.32 16.16 -31.90
C ILE A 402 32.84 16.54 -31.96
N PHE A 403 32.41 17.55 -31.21
CA PHE A 403 31.02 18.01 -31.24
C PHE A 403 30.62 18.61 -32.58
N ASP A 404 31.54 19.28 -33.28
CA ASP A 404 31.30 19.78 -34.64
C ASP A 404 31.00 18.62 -35.60
N HIS A 405 31.81 17.54 -35.58
CA HIS A 405 31.55 16.33 -36.37
C HIS A 405 30.25 15.62 -35.98
N LEU A 406 29.99 15.46 -34.68
CA LEU A 406 28.77 14.79 -34.19
C LEU A 406 27.49 15.56 -34.54
N LYS A 407 27.51 16.89 -34.46
CA LYS A 407 26.36 17.75 -34.82
C LYS A 407 26.12 17.79 -36.33
N LYS A 408 27.19 17.73 -37.14
CA LYS A 408 27.12 17.65 -38.61
C LYS A 408 26.72 16.27 -39.13
N GLY A 409 26.72 15.25 -38.27
CA GLY A 409 26.37 13.89 -38.66
C GLY A 409 27.47 13.21 -39.48
N THR A 410 28.72 13.64 -39.35
CA THR A 410 29.87 13.05 -40.04
C THR A 410 29.96 11.56 -39.70
N GLN A 411 30.25 10.71 -40.70
CA GLN A 411 30.46 9.28 -40.50
C GLN A 411 31.90 8.98 -40.08
N PHE A 412 32.12 7.87 -39.39
CA PHE A 412 33.48 7.37 -39.14
C PHE A 412 34.13 6.88 -40.44
N CYS A 413 35.47 6.94 -40.50
CA CYS A 413 36.23 6.40 -41.61
C CYS A 413 36.11 4.86 -41.67
N GLU A 414 36.30 4.29 -42.86
CA GLU A 414 36.18 2.85 -43.09
C GLU A 414 37.11 2.04 -42.17
N GLU A 415 38.32 2.55 -41.91
CA GLU A 415 39.29 1.93 -40.99
C GLU A 415 38.79 1.85 -39.54
N ALA A 416 37.98 2.82 -39.09
CA ALA A 416 37.38 2.84 -37.77
C ALA A 416 36.13 1.96 -37.69
N LEU A 417 35.33 1.90 -38.76
CA LEU A 417 34.16 1.02 -38.86
C LEU A 417 34.54 -0.47 -38.93
N LEU A 418 35.72 -0.79 -39.47
CA LEU A 418 36.25 -2.16 -39.50
C LEU A 418 36.80 -2.63 -38.13
N LYS A 419 36.85 -1.77 -37.11
CA LYS A 419 37.22 -2.17 -35.74
C LYS A 419 36.07 -2.93 -35.08
N ARG A 420 36.40 -4.03 -34.38
CA ARG A 420 35.38 -4.87 -33.69
C ARG A 420 34.72 -4.18 -32.48
N CYS A 421 35.34 -3.15 -31.93
CA CYS A 421 34.79 -2.36 -30.82
C CYS A 421 35.27 -0.91 -30.86
N MET A 422 34.44 0.00 -30.30
CA MET A 422 34.86 1.36 -29.99
C MET A 422 35.73 1.40 -28.73
N PHE A 423 36.76 2.25 -28.76
CA PHE A 423 37.73 2.40 -27.66
C PHE A 423 38.42 1.08 -27.34
N ALA A 424 39.41 0.70 -28.15
CA ALA A 424 40.32 -0.36 -27.77
C ALA A 424 41.04 0.06 -26.46
N LEU A 425 41.04 -0.83 -25.47
CA LEU A 425 41.91 -0.71 -24.28
C LEU A 425 43.38 -0.61 -24.69
#